data_AF-A0A2N2UIC2-F1
#
_entry.id   AF-A0A2N2UIC2-F1
#
_cell.length_a   1.000
_cell.length_b   1.000
_cell.length_c   1.000
_cell.angle_alpha   90.00
_cell.angle_beta   90.00
_cell.angle_gamma   90.00
#
_symmetry.space_group_name_H-M   'P 1'
#
loop_
_entity.id
_entity.type
_entity.pdbx_description
1 polymer ?
#
loop_
_entity_poly.entity_id
_entity_poly.type
_entity_poly.pdbx_seq_one_letter_code
_entity_poly.pdbx_strand_id
1 'polypeptide(L)' 'MNVRVQNHIAGRLSLRPPQAESLSRLVRAIDAAPELLGHERDVSAILSTLKAQFATLADFEREFPSLCFALATGVGKTRL' A
#
# COMPACT_ATOMS: atom_id res chain seq x y z
N MET A 1 5.56 9.21 7.39
CA MET A 1 6.79 8.86 6.63
C MET A 1 7.44 10.16 6.15
N ASN A 2 8.77 10.29 6.16
CA ASN A 2 9.43 11.53 5.71
C ASN A 2 9.31 11.71 4.17
N VAL A 3 8.88 12.88 3.69
CA VAL A 3 8.76 13.23 2.25
C VAL A 3 10.05 12.96 1.48
N ARG A 4 11.21 13.15 2.12
CA ARG A 4 12.52 12.81 1.52
C ARG A 4 12.63 11.33 1.17
N VAL A 5 12.15 10.44 2.04
CA VAL A 5 12.19 8.98 1.82
C VAL A 5 11.26 8.59 0.69
N GLN A 6 10.04 9.15 0.65
CA GLN A 6 9.10 8.93 -0.45
C GLN A 6 9.71 9.35 -1.80
N ASN A 7 10.27 10.55 -1.89
CA ASN A 7 10.89 11.05 -3.12
C ASN A 7 12.13 10.24 -3.52
N HIS A 8 12.93 9.81 -2.54
CA HIS A 8 14.08 8.95 -2.78
C HIS A 8 13.65 7.61 -3.39
N ILE A 9 12.63 6.95 -2.83
CA ILE A 9 12.10 5.69 -3.36
C ILE A 9 11.53 5.89 -4.77
N ALA A 10 10.70 6.92 -4.95
CA ALA A 10 10.10 7.24 -6.26
C ALA A 10 11.17 7.48 -7.33
N GLY A 11 12.23 8.23 -7.01
CA GLY A 11 13.34 8.48 -7.91
C GLY A 11 14.19 7.24 -8.21
N ARG A 12 14.60 6.50 -7.17
CA ARG A 12 15.45 5.29 -7.31
C ARG A 12 14.78 4.19 -8.11
N LEU A 13 13.47 4.02 -7.94
CA LEU A 13 12.68 3.02 -8.65
C LEU A 13 12.07 3.56 -9.95
N SER A 14 12.34 4.82 -10.31
CA SER A 14 11.77 5.49 -11.48
C SER A 14 10.23 5.37 -11.55
N LEU A 15 9.57 5.46 -10.40
CA LEU A 15 8.12 5.31 -10.34
C LEU A 15 7.44 6.42 -11.16
N ARG A 16 6.42 6.02 -11.89
CA ARG A 16 5.52 6.91 -12.64
C ARG A 16 4.08 6.57 -12.24
N PRO A 17 3.07 7.42 -12.51
CA PRO A 17 1.68 7.00 -12.37
C PRO A 17 1.42 5.69 -13.14
N PRO A 18 0.71 4.71 -12.55
CA PRO A 18 0.01 4.78 -11.26
C PRO A 18 0.89 4.42 -10.03
N GLN A 19 2.09 3.88 -10.19
CA GLN A 19 2.95 3.43 -9.08
C GLN A 19 3.35 4.55 -8.12
N ALA A 20 3.64 5.74 -8.63
CA ALA A 20 3.96 6.90 -7.78
C ALA A 20 2.76 7.30 -6.91
N GLU A 21 1.54 7.17 -7.43
CA GLU A 21 0.31 7.40 -6.69
C GLU A 21 0.11 6.32 -5.62
N SER A 22 0.35 5.05 -5.96
CA SER A 22 0.29 3.94 -5.00
C SER A 22 1.26 4.17 -3.82
N LEU A 23 2.48 4.64 -4.08
CA LEU A 23 3.44 4.98 -3.02
C LEU A 23 2.91 6.12 -2.14
N SER A 24 2.29 7.14 -2.73
CA SER A 24 1.68 8.23 -1.97
C SER A 24 0.51 7.77 -1.10
N ARG A 25 -0.33 6.85 -1.61
CA ARG A 25 -1.43 6.26 -0.85
C ARG A 25 -0.91 5.42 0.31
N LEU A 26 0.17 4.66 0.10
CA LEU A 26 0.84 3.90 1.17
C LEU A 26 1.38 4.82 2.27
N VAL A 27 2.03 5.92 1.91
CA VAL A 27 2.51 6.93 2.88
C VAL A 27 1.35 7.46 3.71
N ARG A 28 0.26 7.88 3.06
CA ARG A 28 -0.95 8.37 3.75
C ARG A 28 -1.58 7.30 4.66
N ALA A 29 -1.59 6.04 4.24
CA ALA A 29 -2.12 4.94 5.04
C ALA A 29 -1.30 4.72 6.31
N ILE A 30 0.04 4.72 6.21
CA ILE A 30 0.95 4.61 7.36
C ILE A 30 0.79 5.80 8.32
N ASP A 31 0.63 7.01 7.79
CA ASP A 31 0.45 8.20 8.61
C ASP A 31 -0.91 8.22 9.33
N ALA A 32 -1.96 7.69 8.68
CA ALA A 32 -3.29 7.58 9.28
C ALA A 32 -3.41 6.43 10.28
N ALA A 33 -2.68 5.34 10.09
CA ALA A 33 -2.68 4.17 10.96
C ALA A 33 -1.24 3.69 11.26
N PRO A 34 -0.49 4.39 12.15
CA PRO A 34 0.89 4.03 12.49
C PRO A 34 1.05 2.60 13.04
N GLU A 35 -0.02 2.10 13.68
CA GLU A 35 -0.20 0.71 14.15
C GLU A 35 0.17 -0.33 13.07
N LEU A 36 0.00 0.00 11.77
CA LEU A 36 0.41 -0.86 10.65
C LEU A 36 1.86 -1.33 10.71
N LEU A 37 2.75 -0.54 11.31
CA LEU A 37 4.17 -0.84 11.46
C LEU A 37 4.49 -1.69 12.70
N GLY A 38 3.52 -1.88 13.59
CA GLY A 38 3.65 -2.65 14.82
C GLY A 38 3.52 -4.17 14.62
N HIS A 39 3.97 -4.93 15.61
CA HIS A 39 3.88 -6.40 15.61
C HIS A 39 2.46 -6.88 15.94
N GLU A 40 1.91 -6.43 17.06
CA GLU A 40 0.51 -6.65 17.45
C GLU A 40 -0.37 -5.59 16.80
N ARG A 41 -1.39 -6.03 16.06
CA ARG A 41 -2.23 -5.15 15.23
C ARG A 41 -3.68 -5.52 15.42
N ASP A 42 -4.48 -4.57 15.91
CA ASP A 42 -5.93 -4.65 15.76
C ASP A 42 -6.30 -4.32 14.32
N VAL A 43 -6.38 -5.36 13.49
CA VAL A 43 -6.66 -5.25 12.06
C VAL A 43 -8.01 -4.59 11.81
N SER A 44 -9.00 -4.80 12.67
CA SER A 44 -10.34 -4.21 12.53
C SER A 44 -10.30 -2.70 12.74
N ALA A 45 -9.61 -2.24 13.79
CA ALA A 45 -9.43 -0.83 14.08
C ALA A 45 -8.61 -0.11 12.98
N ILE A 46 -7.56 -0.75 12.48
CA ILE A 46 -6.76 -0.24 11.35
C ILE A 46 -7.62 -0.12 10.10
N LEU A 47 -8.39 -1.16 9.75
CA LEU A 47 -9.24 -1.15 8.56
C LEU A 47 -10.31 -0.06 8.63
N SER A 48 -10.94 0.13 9.80
CA SER A 48 -11.89 1.23 10.03
C SER A 48 -11.27 2.60 9.76
N THR A 49 -10.06 2.82 10.29
CA THR A 49 -9.29 4.06 10.08
C THR A 49 -8.97 4.29 8.60
N LEU A 50 -8.55 3.25 7.88
CA LEU A 50 -8.20 3.36 6.47
C LEU A 50 -9.43 3.53 5.57
N LYS A 51 -10.58 2.92 5.88
CA LYS A 51 -11.84 3.10 5.13
C LYS A 51 -12.30 4.56 5.16
N ALA A 52 -12.05 5.30 6.25
CA ALA A 52 -12.33 6.74 6.32
C ALA A 52 -11.42 7.57 5.39
N GLN A 53 -10.21 7.11 5.08
CA GLN A 53 -9.26 7.80 4.20
C GLN A 53 -9.43 7.43 2.72
N PHE A 54 -9.95 6.23 2.44
CA PHE A 54 -10.03 5.66 1.11
C PHE A 54 -11.43 5.08 0.87
N ALA A 55 -12.33 5.89 0.31
CA ALA A 55 -13.72 5.48 0.04
C ALA A 55 -13.86 4.24 -0.87
N THR A 56 -12.85 3.95 -1.69
CA THR A 56 -12.80 2.77 -2.56
C THR A 56 -12.09 1.57 -1.91
N LEU A 57 -11.72 1.65 -0.63
CA LEU A 57 -11.09 0.54 0.09
C LEU A 57 -12.16 -0.51 0.45
N ALA A 58 -12.23 -1.55 -0.37
CA ALA A 58 -13.06 -2.71 -0.14
C ALA A 58 -12.24 -3.83 0.51
N ASP A 59 -12.93 -4.69 1.25
CA ASP A 59 -12.37 -5.97 1.66
C ASP A 59 -12.23 -6.88 0.43
N PHE A 60 -11.35 -7.88 0.50
CA PHE A 60 -11.34 -8.92 -0.51
C PHE A 60 -12.64 -9.72 -0.38
N GLU A 61 -13.44 -9.79 -1.45
CA GLU A 61 -14.70 -10.54 -1.49
C GLU A 61 -14.50 -12.08 -1.47
N ARG A 62 -13.46 -12.60 -0.80
CA ARG A 62 -13.17 -14.03 -0.79
C ARG A 62 -12.75 -14.52 0.58
N GLU A 63 -13.54 -15.44 1.14
CA GLU A 63 -13.22 -16.22 2.34
C GLU A 63 -12.13 -17.29 2.11
N PHE A 64 -11.39 -17.24 0.99
CA PHE A 64 -10.39 -18.24 0.63
C PHE A 64 -8.97 -17.74 0.93
N PRO A 65 -8.09 -18.54 1.57
CA PRO A 65 -6.72 -18.13 1.83
C PRO A 65 -5.99 -17.93 0.50
N SER A 66 -5.68 -16.67 0.18
CA SER A 66 -4.99 -16.27 -1.03
C SER A 66 -3.80 -15.39 -0.68
N LEU A 67 -2.60 -15.88 -1.01
CA LEU A 67 -1.35 -15.12 -0.87
C LEU A 67 -1.03 -14.47 -2.21
N CYS A 68 -1.22 -13.15 -2.33
CA CYS A 68 -0.85 -12.39 -3.52
C CYS A 68 0.37 -11.50 -3.23
N PHE A 69 1.47 -11.74 -3.95
CA PHE A 69 2.61 -10.84 -3.98
C PHE A 69 2.65 -10.15 -5.35
N ALA A 70 2.31 -8.86 -5.40
CA ALA A 70 2.33 -8.08 -6.63
C ALA A 70 3.25 -6.86 -6.48
N LEU A 71 4.48 -6.99 -6.95
CA LEU A 71 5.34 -5.85 -7.25
C LEU A 71 5.14 -5.52 -8.73
N ALA A 72 4.25 -4.57 -9.03
CA ALA A 72 4.15 -4.03 -10.39
C ALA A 72 5.36 -3.12 -10.62
N THR A 73 6.51 -3.68 -10.95
CA THR A 73 7.63 -2.96 -11.56
C THR A 73 7.38 -2.94 -13.07
N GLY A 74 7.55 -1.80 -13.74
CA GLY A 74 7.35 -1.65 -15.19
C GLY A 74 8.32 -2.44 -16.08
N VAL A 75 8.95 -3.48 -15.55
CA VAL A 75 9.67 -4.51 -16.32
C VAL A 75 8.66 -5.60 -16.66
N GLY A 76 8.13 -5.51 -17.88
CA GLY A 76 7.30 -6.56 -18.45
C GLY A 76 8.05 -7.88 -18.46
N LYS A 77 7.40 -8.91 -17.91
CA LYS A 77 7.20 -10.27 -18.44
C LYS A 77 6.80 -11.17 -17.27
N THR A 78 5.50 -11.29 -17.04
CA THR A 78 4.96 -12.58 -16.64
C THR A 78 5.33 -13.55 -17.76
N ARG A 79 6.28 -14.46 -17.51
CA ARG A 79 6.19 -15.78 -18.13
C ARG A 79 5.54 -16.67 -17.09
N LEU A 80 4.29 -17.04 -17.37
CA LEU A 80 3.75 -18.31 -16.91
C LEU A 80 4.59 -19.43 -17.53
#